data_AF-A0A4V6QAX4-F1
#
_entry.id   AF-A0A4V6QAX4-F1
#
_cell.length_a   1.000
_cell.length_b   1.000
_cell.length_c   1.000
_cell.angle_alpha   90.00
_cell.angle_beta   90.00
_cell.angle_gamma   90.00
#
_symmetry.space_group_name_H-M   'P 1'
#
loop_
_entity.id
_entity.type
_entity.pdbx_description
1 polymer ?
#
loop_
_entity_poly.entity_id
_entity_poly.type
_entity_poly.pdbx_seq_one_letter_code
_entity_poly.pdbx_strand_id
1 'polypeptide(L)'
;ASSMGLTGAELQGDINGDGELLARFEAIRAHGAVAMGLAESVEYAMNKRQHTPKIAFFGEATSYTSSDGKEIRVEDIHILARILSMGKLHHAMTGTGAVAIAAAAAIPGTIVSKILGDRMSEIRFGHPSGTLKVGAEAIQEETTWVVKKVVMSRSARRLMEGFVLIPANR
;
A
#
# COMPACT_ATOMS: atom_id res chain seq x y z
N ALA A 1 -0.92 -3.47 -11.81
CA ALA A 1 -2.35 -3.19 -11.97
C ALA A 1 -2.88 -3.96 -13.19
N SER A 2 -2.23 -3.82 -14.34
CA SER A 2 -2.55 -4.53 -15.59
C SER A 2 -2.76 -6.05 -15.44
N SER A 3 -1.93 -6.75 -14.65
CA SER A 3 -2.12 -8.20 -14.39
C SER A 3 -3.43 -8.57 -13.69
N MET A 4 -4.10 -7.59 -13.08
CA MET A 4 -5.42 -7.71 -12.46
C MET A 4 -6.54 -7.13 -13.33
N GLY A 5 -6.24 -6.65 -14.54
CA GLY A 5 -7.19 -5.93 -15.40
C GLY A 5 -7.48 -4.50 -14.92
N LEU A 6 -6.60 -3.93 -14.09
CA LEU A 6 -6.78 -2.63 -13.46
C LEU A 6 -5.82 -1.59 -14.06
N THR A 7 -6.20 -0.34 -13.99
CA THR A 7 -5.40 0.83 -14.39
C THR A 7 -4.39 1.22 -13.31
N GLY A 8 -4.74 1.05 -12.02
CA GLY A 8 -3.99 1.58 -10.89
C GLY A 8 -4.61 2.86 -10.32
N ALA A 9 -5.54 3.49 -11.04
CA ALA A 9 -6.19 4.74 -10.67
C ALA A 9 -7.49 4.54 -9.86
N GLU A 10 -7.91 3.30 -9.62
CA GLU A 10 -9.20 2.94 -9.03
C GLU A 10 -9.45 3.60 -7.66
N LEU A 11 -10.68 4.05 -7.43
CA LEU A 11 -11.17 4.49 -6.14
C LEU A 11 -11.91 3.36 -5.41
N GLN A 12 -12.35 3.64 -4.20
CA GLN A 12 -13.04 2.65 -3.37
C GLN A 12 -14.32 2.13 -4.04
N GLY A 13 -15.06 2.98 -4.76
CA GLY A 13 -16.27 2.58 -5.48
C GLY A 13 -16.01 1.55 -6.59
N ASP A 14 -14.86 1.63 -7.25
CA ASP A 14 -14.50 0.76 -8.38
C ASP A 14 -14.14 -0.66 -7.92
N ILE A 15 -13.66 -0.82 -6.68
CA ILE A 15 -13.15 -2.11 -6.17
C ILE A 15 -14.04 -2.70 -5.07
N ASN A 16 -14.55 -1.88 -4.14
CA ASN A 16 -15.16 -2.41 -2.92
C ASN A 16 -16.55 -3.03 -3.14
N GLY A 17 -17.17 -2.76 -4.28
CA GLY A 17 -18.43 -3.38 -4.73
C GLY A 17 -18.25 -4.68 -5.51
N ASP A 18 -17.04 -4.98 -5.98
CA ASP A 18 -16.74 -6.17 -6.78
C ASP A 18 -16.29 -7.32 -5.89
N GLY A 19 -17.21 -8.23 -5.57
CA GLY A 19 -16.94 -9.39 -4.71
C GLY A 19 -15.93 -10.37 -5.32
N GLU A 20 -15.93 -10.54 -6.64
CA GLU A 20 -15.03 -11.46 -7.33
C GLU A 20 -13.60 -10.93 -7.31
N LEU A 21 -13.42 -9.64 -7.63
CA LEU A 21 -12.12 -8.97 -7.57
C LEU A 21 -11.53 -8.98 -6.15
N LEU A 22 -12.36 -8.71 -5.14
CA LEU A 22 -11.93 -8.77 -3.74
C LEU A 22 -11.51 -10.18 -3.32
N ALA A 23 -12.27 -11.21 -3.71
CA ALA A 23 -11.90 -12.60 -3.46
C ALA A 23 -10.58 -12.97 -4.14
N ARG A 24 -10.35 -12.48 -5.36
CA ARG A 24 -9.10 -12.70 -6.10
C ARG A 24 -7.91 -12.02 -5.43
N PHE A 25 -8.05 -10.79 -4.94
CA PHE A 25 -7.01 -10.13 -4.14
C PHE A 25 -6.69 -10.91 -2.85
N GLU A 26 -7.73 -11.40 -2.16
CA GLU A 26 -7.52 -12.16 -0.93
C GLU A 26 -6.82 -13.50 -1.20
N ALA A 27 -7.17 -14.19 -2.28
CA ALA A 27 -6.48 -15.41 -2.69
C ALA A 27 -4.98 -15.16 -2.96
N ILE A 28 -4.64 -14.09 -3.69
CA ILE A 28 -3.24 -13.72 -3.96
C ILE A 28 -2.51 -13.38 -2.66
N ARG A 29 -3.14 -12.60 -1.77
CA ARG A 29 -2.55 -12.22 -0.48
C ARG A 29 -2.26 -13.46 0.38
N ALA A 30 -3.20 -14.40 0.44
CA ALA A 30 -3.07 -15.62 1.23
C ALA A 30 -1.95 -16.53 0.69
N HIS A 31 -1.85 -16.70 -0.63
CA HIS A 31 -0.72 -17.43 -1.24
C HIS A 31 0.61 -16.72 -1.00
N GLY A 32 0.65 -15.39 -1.11
CA GLY A 32 1.81 -14.59 -0.74
C GLY A 32 2.22 -14.77 0.72
N ALA A 33 1.25 -14.84 1.64
CA ALA A 33 1.51 -15.09 3.06
C ALA A 33 2.23 -16.42 3.30
N VAL A 34 1.78 -17.49 2.64
CA VAL A 34 2.41 -18.82 2.73
C VAL A 34 3.80 -18.80 2.10
N ALA A 35 3.95 -18.21 0.90
CA ALA A 35 5.23 -18.12 0.21
C ALA A 35 6.28 -17.31 0.99
N MET A 36 5.84 -16.32 1.78
CA MET A 36 6.69 -15.54 2.69
C MET A 36 6.97 -16.26 4.03
N GLY A 37 6.42 -17.45 4.27
CA GLY A 37 6.55 -18.17 5.55
C GLY A 37 5.77 -17.54 6.72
N LEU A 38 4.78 -16.69 6.44
CA LEU A 38 3.98 -15.98 7.46
C LEU A 38 2.72 -16.76 7.88
N ALA A 39 2.35 -17.80 7.13
CA ALA A 39 1.18 -18.64 7.38
C ALA A 39 1.46 -20.08 6.97
N GLU A 40 0.91 -21.04 7.71
CA GLU A 40 1.08 -22.48 7.46
C GLU A 40 0.24 -22.98 6.29
N SER A 41 -0.88 -22.31 6.01
CA SER A 41 -1.77 -22.63 4.89
C SER A 41 -2.52 -21.40 4.38
N VAL A 42 -3.03 -21.49 3.15
CA VAL A 42 -3.90 -20.47 2.54
C VAL A 42 -5.15 -20.26 3.39
N GLU A 43 -5.77 -21.34 3.85
CA GLU A 43 -6.95 -21.29 4.72
C GLU A 43 -6.67 -20.54 6.03
N TYR A 44 -5.54 -20.84 6.69
CA TYR A 44 -5.13 -20.14 7.90
C TYR A 44 -4.92 -18.64 7.62
N ALA A 45 -4.24 -18.31 6.53
CA ALA A 45 -4.01 -16.92 6.15
C ALA A 45 -5.34 -16.15 5.97
N MET A 46 -6.32 -16.74 5.29
CA MET A 46 -7.63 -16.12 5.00
C MET A 46 -8.50 -15.94 6.25
N ASN A 47 -8.52 -16.94 7.13
CA ASN A 47 -9.47 -16.99 8.25
C ASN A 47 -8.92 -16.47 9.58
N LYS A 48 -7.59 -16.53 9.78
CA LYS A 48 -6.96 -16.24 11.07
C LYS A 48 -5.89 -15.14 11.01
N ARG A 49 -5.43 -14.76 9.80
CA ARG A 49 -4.33 -13.80 9.61
C ARG A 49 -4.61 -12.74 8.54
N GLN A 50 -5.73 -12.05 8.65
CA GLN A 50 -6.14 -11.01 7.69
C GLN A 50 -5.33 -9.70 7.78
N HIS A 51 -4.69 -9.45 8.93
CA HIS A 51 -3.96 -8.19 9.14
C HIS A 51 -2.64 -8.13 8.38
N THR A 52 -1.90 -9.23 8.23
CA THR A 52 -0.59 -9.29 7.55
C THR A 52 -0.38 -10.60 6.78
N PRO A 53 0.31 -10.60 5.63
CA PRO A 53 0.81 -9.42 4.92
C PRO A 53 -0.32 -8.58 4.32
N LYS A 54 0.00 -7.34 3.93
CA LYS A 54 -0.89 -6.52 3.10
C LYS A 54 -0.68 -6.86 1.63
N ILE A 55 -1.69 -6.59 0.80
CA ILE A 55 -1.56 -6.66 -0.65
C ILE A 55 -1.77 -5.28 -1.23
N ALA A 56 -0.85 -4.88 -2.11
CA ALA A 56 -0.92 -3.63 -2.85
C ALA A 56 -0.70 -3.92 -4.34
N PHE A 57 -1.28 -3.08 -5.18
CA PHE A 57 -1.02 -3.08 -6.61
C PHE A 57 -0.58 -1.69 -7.06
N PHE A 58 0.22 -1.67 -8.11
CA PHE A 58 0.89 -0.48 -8.62
C PHE A 58 0.57 -0.29 -10.10
N GLY A 59 0.53 0.97 -10.53
CA GLY A 59 0.38 1.37 -11.93
C GLY A 59 1.38 2.47 -12.26
N GLU A 60 1.57 2.69 -13.56
CA GLU A 60 2.33 3.83 -14.06
C GLU A 60 1.68 5.15 -13.61
N ALA A 61 2.43 6.25 -13.66
CA ALA A 61 1.86 7.56 -13.41
C ALA A 61 0.75 7.84 -14.43
N THR A 62 -0.45 8.15 -13.96
CA THR A 62 -1.60 8.54 -14.80
C THR A 62 -2.44 9.52 -14.01
N SER A 63 -2.90 10.58 -14.67
CA SER A 63 -3.79 11.56 -14.05
C SER A 63 -5.10 10.92 -13.60
N TYR A 64 -5.63 11.33 -12.44
CA TYR A 64 -6.91 10.86 -11.92
C TYR A 64 -7.54 11.90 -10.98
N THR A 65 -8.84 11.77 -10.74
CA THR A 65 -9.53 12.56 -9.72
C THR A 65 -9.53 11.78 -8.40
N SER A 66 -9.03 12.37 -7.31
CA SER A 66 -9.04 11.75 -5.99
C SER A 66 -10.44 11.72 -5.37
N SER A 67 -10.59 10.97 -4.29
CA SER A 67 -11.88 10.78 -3.61
C SER A 67 -12.51 12.05 -3.02
N ASP A 68 -11.75 13.13 -2.88
CA ASP A 68 -12.21 14.46 -2.48
C ASP A 68 -12.47 15.41 -3.68
N GLY A 69 -12.40 14.90 -4.92
CA GLY A 69 -12.65 15.65 -6.14
C GLY A 69 -11.46 16.43 -6.68
N LYS A 70 -10.29 16.36 -6.03
CA LYS A 70 -9.08 17.03 -6.50
C LYS A 70 -8.47 16.29 -7.70
N GLU A 71 -8.06 17.04 -8.72
CA GLU A 71 -7.26 16.49 -9.82
C GLU A 71 -5.81 16.24 -9.36
N ILE A 72 -5.33 15.02 -9.60
CA ILE A 72 -3.92 14.64 -9.44
C ILE A 72 -3.37 14.42 -10.84
N ARG A 73 -2.41 15.25 -11.24
CA ARG A 73 -1.84 15.21 -12.59
C ARG A 73 -0.70 14.20 -12.65
N VAL A 74 -0.45 13.66 -13.83
CA VAL A 74 0.62 12.70 -14.09
C VAL A 74 1.98 13.22 -13.64
N GLU A 75 2.27 14.50 -13.85
CA GLU A 75 3.52 15.16 -13.43
C GLU A 75 3.66 15.34 -11.91
N ASP A 76 2.55 15.22 -11.17
CA ASP A 76 2.53 15.37 -9.71
C ASP A 76 2.78 14.03 -8.99
N ILE A 77 3.01 12.93 -9.73
CA ILE A 77 3.26 11.60 -9.15
C ILE A 77 4.29 10.83 -9.98
N HIS A 78 4.97 9.89 -9.35
CA HIS A 78 5.89 8.98 -10.03
C HIS A 78 5.20 7.66 -10.40
N ILE A 79 4.28 7.20 -9.54
CA ILE A 79 3.51 5.96 -9.72
C ILE A 79 2.13 6.09 -9.06
N LEU A 80 1.23 5.19 -9.44
CA LEU A 80 0.01 4.93 -8.69
C LEU A 80 0.22 3.74 -7.74
N ALA A 81 -0.33 3.85 -6.52
CA ALA A 81 -0.32 2.79 -5.53
C ALA A 81 -1.70 2.66 -4.86
N ARG A 82 -2.15 1.42 -4.73
CA ARG A 82 -3.42 1.05 -4.11
C ARG A 82 -3.17 -0.11 -3.17
N ILE A 83 -3.70 -0.03 -1.94
CA ILE A 83 -3.50 -1.06 -0.92
C ILE A 83 -4.84 -1.54 -0.38
N LEU A 84 -4.95 -2.85 -0.18
CA LEU A 84 -6.08 -3.45 0.50
C LEU A 84 -5.73 -3.70 1.97
N SER A 85 -6.69 -3.45 2.85
CA SER A 85 -6.60 -3.78 4.26
C SER A 85 -7.94 -4.32 4.73
N MET A 86 -7.91 -5.48 5.39
CA MET A 86 -9.12 -6.17 5.87
C MET A 86 -10.15 -6.37 4.76
N GLY A 87 -9.70 -6.85 3.60
CA GLY A 87 -10.56 -7.21 2.47
C GLY A 87 -11.18 -6.04 1.70
N LYS A 88 -10.76 -4.79 1.95
CA LYS A 88 -11.25 -3.61 1.23
C LYS A 88 -10.11 -2.71 0.79
N LEU A 89 -10.32 -1.96 -0.30
CA LEU A 89 -9.43 -0.90 -0.74
C LEU A 89 -9.42 0.21 0.32
N HIS A 90 -8.21 0.55 0.76
CA HIS A 90 -7.98 1.63 1.72
C HIS A 90 -8.19 2.99 1.05
N HIS A 91 -8.86 3.93 1.72
CA HIS A 91 -9.18 5.26 1.16
C HIS A 91 -7.93 6.09 0.79
N ALA A 92 -6.83 5.91 1.52
CA ALA A 92 -5.53 6.52 1.23
C ALA A 92 -4.43 5.45 1.12
N MET A 93 -3.41 5.50 1.99
CA MET A 93 -2.37 4.49 2.14
C MET A 93 -2.09 4.26 3.63
N THR A 94 -1.80 3.02 4.03
CA THR A 94 -1.38 2.74 5.40
C THR A 94 0.04 3.26 5.63
N GLY A 95 0.36 3.74 6.84
CA GLY A 95 1.70 4.25 7.15
C GLY A 95 2.79 3.20 6.91
N THR A 96 2.57 1.96 7.32
CA THR A 96 3.49 0.84 7.08
C THR A 96 3.56 0.44 5.59
N GLY A 97 2.47 0.57 4.84
CA GLY A 97 2.47 0.39 3.39
C GLY A 97 3.32 1.44 2.69
N ALA A 98 3.23 2.69 3.14
CA ALA A 98 4.07 3.78 2.64
C ALA A 98 5.58 3.53 2.93
N VAL A 99 5.92 2.98 4.10
CA VAL A 99 7.29 2.53 4.41
C VAL A 99 7.76 1.46 3.42
N ALA A 100 6.93 0.43 3.19
CA ALA A 100 7.26 -0.67 2.28
C ALA A 100 7.44 -0.20 0.83
N ILE A 101 6.60 0.74 0.37
CA ILE A 101 6.70 1.35 -0.95
C ILE A 101 8.01 2.13 -1.11
N ALA A 102 8.39 2.92 -0.09
CA ALA A 102 9.65 3.66 -0.10
C ALA A 102 10.86 2.71 -0.21
N ALA A 103 10.89 1.66 0.62
CA ALA A 103 11.94 0.64 0.56
C ALA A 103 11.98 -0.07 -0.81
N ALA A 104 10.82 -0.44 -1.35
CA ALA A 104 10.73 -1.08 -2.65
C ALA A 104 11.21 -0.16 -3.79
N ALA A 105 10.90 1.13 -3.73
CA ALA A 105 11.38 2.12 -4.69
C ALA A 105 12.91 2.26 -4.66
N ALA A 106 13.54 2.17 -3.48
CA ALA A 106 14.98 2.32 -3.33
C ALA A 106 15.80 1.06 -3.70
N ILE A 107 15.13 -0.09 -3.89
CA ILE A 107 15.79 -1.37 -4.21
C ILE A 107 15.57 -1.70 -5.71
N PRO A 108 16.63 -1.86 -6.52
CA PRO A 108 16.51 -2.27 -7.92
C PRO A 108 15.84 -3.63 -8.07
N GLY A 109 15.02 -3.78 -9.12
CA GLY A 109 14.43 -5.06 -9.51
C GLY A 109 13.09 -5.40 -8.83
N THR A 110 12.65 -4.60 -7.85
CA THR A 110 11.30 -4.71 -7.30
C THR A 110 10.27 -4.28 -8.35
N ILE A 111 9.00 -4.64 -8.14
CA ILE A 111 7.91 -4.16 -9.02
C ILE A 111 7.86 -2.63 -9.03
N VAL A 112 8.09 -2.00 -7.88
CA VAL A 112 8.03 -0.54 -7.75
C VAL A 112 9.16 0.13 -8.53
N SER A 113 10.42 -0.29 -8.34
CA SER A 113 11.56 0.29 -9.08
C SER A 113 11.52 -0.01 -10.57
N LYS A 114 10.91 -1.14 -10.99
CA LYS A 114 10.67 -1.43 -12.41
C LYS A 114 9.68 -0.47 -13.05
N ILE A 115 8.57 -0.14 -12.38
CA ILE A 115 7.60 0.84 -12.90
C ILE A 115 8.21 2.24 -12.96
N LEU A 116 9.09 2.57 -12.00
CA LEU A 116 9.84 3.84 -11.99
C LEU A 116 10.93 3.92 -13.07
N GLY A 117 11.29 2.80 -13.72
CA GLY A 117 12.39 2.69 -14.68
C GLY A 117 13.76 2.47 -14.03
N ASP A 118 13.95 2.90 -12.78
CA ASP A 118 15.11 2.58 -11.94
C ASP A 118 14.76 2.77 -10.45
N ARG A 119 15.67 2.41 -9.54
CA ARG A 119 15.54 2.75 -8.13
C ARG A 119 15.51 4.27 -7.92
N MET A 120 14.70 4.70 -6.97
CA MET A 120 14.63 6.09 -6.50
C MET A 120 14.65 6.12 -4.98
N SER A 121 15.48 6.98 -4.41
CA SER A 121 15.56 7.18 -2.95
C SER A 121 14.38 7.98 -2.41
N GLU A 122 13.65 8.67 -3.27
CA GLU A 122 12.48 9.47 -2.91
C GLU A 122 11.47 9.43 -4.04
N ILE A 123 10.20 9.14 -3.70
CA ILE A 123 9.10 9.16 -4.65
C ILE A 123 7.87 9.81 -4.03
N ARG A 124 7.00 10.26 -4.92
CA ARG A 124 5.64 10.68 -4.62
C ARG A 124 4.69 9.77 -5.36
N PHE A 125 3.87 9.01 -4.66
CA PHE A 125 2.88 8.12 -5.28
C PHE A 125 1.47 8.68 -5.10
N GLY A 126 0.60 8.40 -6.08
CA GLY A 126 -0.83 8.67 -6.00
C GLY A 126 -1.57 7.53 -5.32
N HIS A 127 -2.39 7.84 -4.32
CA HIS A 127 -3.32 6.95 -3.61
C HIS A 127 -4.76 7.51 -3.73
N PRO A 128 -5.85 6.79 -3.40
CA PRO A 128 -7.19 7.26 -3.77
C PRO A 128 -7.56 8.66 -3.26
N SER A 129 -7.10 9.07 -2.07
CA SER A 129 -7.29 10.45 -1.55
C SER A 129 -6.21 11.48 -1.91
N GLY A 130 -5.34 11.26 -2.89
CA GLY A 130 -4.31 12.24 -3.28
C GLY A 130 -2.88 11.67 -3.37
N THR A 131 -1.87 12.38 -2.86
CA THR A 131 -0.47 11.95 -2.98
C THR A 131 0.24 11.84 -1.65
N LEU A 132 1.23 10.95 -1.58
CA LEU A 132 2.14 10.86 -0.45
C LEU A 132 3.59 10.81 -0.94
N LYS A 133 4.42 11.69 -0.36
CA LYS A 133 5.86 11.74 -0.59
C LYS A 133 6.57 10.90 0.48
N VAL A 134 7.41 9.98 0.03
CA VAL A 134 8.18 9.06 0.89
C VAL A 134 9.58 8.89 0.34
N GLY A 135 10.53 8.58 1.21
CA GLY A 135 11.89 8.25 0.81
C GLY A 135 12.48 7.12 1.63
N ALA A 136 13.46 6.43 1.05
CA ALA A 136 14.23 5.40 1.72
C ALA A 136 15.69 5.44 1.26
N GLU A 137 16.58 5.12 2.18
CA GLU A 137 17.99 4.88 1.91
C GLU A 137 18.24 3.38 2.07
N ALA A 138 18.51 2.71 0.95
CA ALA A 138 18.81 1.29 0.90
C ALA A 138 20.21 1.09 0.33
N ILE A 139 21.03 0.33 1.03
CA ILE A 139 22.36 -0.08 0.57
C ILE A 139 22.40 -1.60 0.45
N GLN A 140 23.19 -2.10 -0.49
CA GLN A 140 23.45 -3.53 -0.60
C GLN A 140 24.71 -3.85 0.18
N GLU A 141 24.57 -4.66 1.23
CA GLU A 141 25.67 -5.23 1.99
C GLU A 141 25.83 -6.69 1.54
N GLU A 142 26.91 -6.97 0.81
CA GLU A 142 27.15 -8.27 0.15
C GLU A 142 25.97 -8.69 -0.75
N THR A 143 25.18 -9.68 -0.31
CA THR A 143 24.03 -10.24 -1.03
C THR A 143 22.69 -9.74 -0.47
N THR A 144 22.70 -8.94 0.60
CA THR A 144 21.49 -8.52 1.32
C THR A 144 21.25 -7.02 1.21
N TRP A 145 20.00 -6.62 1.04
CA TRP A 145 19.60 -5.22 1.09
C TRP A 145 19.34 -4.78 2.52
N VAL A 146 19.95 -3.66 2.91
CA VAL A 146 19.76 -3.02 4.21
C VAL A 146 19.16 -1.64 4.00
N VAL A 147 17.93 -1.46 4.48
CA VAL A 147 17.26 -0.15 4.48
C VAL A 147 17.69 0.60 5.75
N LYS A 148 18.63 1.54 5.61
CA LYS A 148 19.18 2.34 6.73
C LYS A 148 18.17 3.33 7.28
N LYS A 149 17.30 3.85 6.42
CA LYS A 149 16.37 4.94 6.77
C LYS A 149 15.15 4.93 5.87
N VAL A 150 14.01 5.28 6.46
CA VAL A 150 12.77 5.63 5.73
C VAL A 150 12.24 6.94 6.27
N VAL A 151 11.80 7.82 5.37
CA VAL A 151 11.30 9.17 5.68
C VAL A 151 9.91 9.37 5.11
N MET A 152 9.04 9.97 5.91
CA MET A 152 7.74 10.48 5.46
C MET A 152 7.34 11.68 6.29
N SER A 153 6.54 12.58 5.72
CA SER A 153 5.96 13.71 6.43
C SER A 153 4.53 13.39 6.86
N ARG A 154 4.20 13.67 8.11
CA ARG A 154 2.86 13.51 8.70
C ARG A 154 2.57 14.70 9.62
N SER A 155 1.30 14.95 9.90
CA SER A 155 0.85 15.92 10.89
C SER A 155 0.09 15.21 12.01
N ALA A 156 0.04 15.84 13.18
CA ALA A 156 -0.73 15.36 14.32
C ALA A 156 -1.39 16.56 15.03
N ARG A 157 -2.58 16.35 15.57
CA ARG A 157 -3.32 17.34 16.37
C ARG A 157 -4.06 16.62 17.50
N ARG A 158 -4.02 17.16 18.72
CA ARG A 158 -4.85 16.67 19.83
C ARG A 158 -6.32 17.00 19.55
N LEU A 159 -7.18 15.98 19.59
CA LEU A 159 -8.63 16.14 19.39
C LEU A 159 -9.40 16.23 20.71
N MET A 160 -9.03 15.41 21.69
CA MET A 160 -9.67 15.36 23.01
C MET A 160 -8.63 14.98 24.08
N GLU A 161 -8.85 15.45 25.30
CA GLU A 161 -8.16 15.03 26.52
C GLU A 161 -9.22 14.78 27.59
N GLY A 162 -9.18 13.63 28.26
CA GLY A 162 -10.20 13.23 29.22
C GLY A 162 -10.22 11.72 29.48
N PHE A 163 -11.37 11.22 29.94
CA PHE A 163 -11.56 9.82 30.32
C PHE A 163 -12.55 9.12 29.39
N VAL A 164 -12.23 7.89 28.97
CA VAL A 164 -13.17 6.98 28.30
C VAL A 164 -13.86 6.13 29.37
N LEU A 165 -15.19 6.08 29.36
CA LEU A 165 -15.97 5.27 30.29
C LEU A 165 -16.27 3.89 29.67
N ILE A 166 -16.25 2.85 30.49
CA ILE A 166 -16.61 1.47 30.10
C ILE A 166 -17.65 0.90 31.09
N PRO A 167 -18.47 -0.09 30.70
CA PRO A 167 -19.39 -0.76 31.61
C PRO A 167 -18.65 -1.42 32.78
N ALA A 168 -19.28 -1.42 33.96
CA ALA A 168 -18.67 -1.99 35.17
C ALA A 168 -18.55 -3.53 35.13
N ASN A 169 -19.44 -4.21 34.39
CA ASN A 169 -19.45 -5.68 34.26
C ASN A 169 -19.60 -6.07 32.78
N ARG A 170 -18.91 -7.14 32.36
CA ARG A 170 -18.82 -7.66 31.00
C ARG A 170 -19.62 -8.94 30.81
#